data_AF-A0A7K4K7L5-F1
#
_entry.id   AF-A0A7K4K7L5-F1
#
_cell.length_a   1.000
_cell.length_b   1.000
_cell.length_c   1.000
_cell.angle_alpha   90.00
_cell.angle_beta   90.00
_cell.angle_gamma   90.00
#
_symmetry.space_group_name_H-M   'P 1'
#
loop_
_entity.id
_entity.type
_entity.pdbx_description
1 polymer ?
#
loop_
_entity_poly.entity_id
_entity_poly.type
_entity_poly.pdbx_seq_one_letter_code
_entity_poly.pdbx_strand_id
1 'polypeptide(L)'
;FFSLPLHSIQRAALVVLENYYKDFTVYNPALLTASKSRAAKHMAGLKVYNVDGPGNNASGQSRAMIAAAARRRDSSHNELYYEEADHERRVKKRRARLVVAVEEAFTHIKRLQAEEQQKAPGEMMDPREAAQAIFPSMARALQKYLRTTRQQQYHSMESILQHLSFCITNNMTPKAFLERYLSPGPTLQYDRDRWFSKQWTLVSEEAVTSGLQDGIVFVLKCLDFSLVVNVKKIPFIKLSEEFIDPKSHKFVLRLQSETSV
;
A
#
# COMPACT_ATOMS: atom_id res chain seq x y z
N PHE A 1 6.17 -12.79 7.16
CA PHE A 1 7.12 -13.91 6.99
C PHE A 1 6.43 -15.00 6.22
N PHE A 2 7.01 -15.47 5.11
CA PHE A 2 6.45 -16.56 4.31
C PHE A 2 7.22 -17.85 4.58
N SER A 3 6.52 -18.93 4.93
CA SER A 3 7.13 -20.25 5.06
C SER A 3 7.30 -20.86 3.67
N LEU A 4 8.55 -21.12 3.29
CA LEU A 4 8.88 -21.75 2.01
C LEU A 4 9.34 -23.19 2.28
N PRO A 5 8.80 -24.22 1.59
CA PRO A 5 9.38 -25.55 1.65
C PRO A 5 10.77 -25.55 0.99
N LEU A 6 11.61 -26.55 1.30
CA LEU A 6 12.97 -26.69 0.75
C LEU A 6 12.95 -26.73 -0.78
N HIS A 7 13.25 -25.59 -1.40
CA HIS A 7 13.25 -25.42 -2.85
C HIS A 7 14.46 -24.59 -3.29
N SER A 8 14.71 -24.54 -4.60
CA SER A 8 15.74 -23.67 -5.17
C SER A 8 15.40 -22.19 -5.05
N ILE A 9 16.40 -21.32 -5.18
CA ILE A 9 16.22 -19.86 -5.20
C ILE A 9 15.19 -19.43 -6.27
N GLN A 10 15.21 -20.05 -7.46
CA GLN A 10 14.20 -19.79 -8.51
C GLN A 10 12.77 -20.05 -8.05
N ARG A 11 12.54 -21.19 -7.40
CA ARG A 11 11.20 -21.56 -6.95
C ARG A 11 10.76 -20.71 -5.77
N ALA A 12 11.68 -20.36 -4.89
CA ALA A 12 11.48 -19.39 -3.81
C ALA A 12 11.01 -18.04 -4.37
N ALA A 13 11.69 -17.54 -5.40
CA ALA A 13 11.35 -16.30 -6.08
C ALA A 13 9.91 -16.29 -6.60
N LEU A 14 9.45 -17.37 -7.23
CA LEU A 14 8.07 -17.48 -7.72
C LEU A 14 7.06 -17.40 -6.58
N VAL A 15 7.27 -18.14 -5.49
CA VAL A 15 6.37 -18.12 -4.33
C VAL A 15 6.36 -16.76 -3.65
N VAL A 16 7.51 -16.08 -3.59
CA VAL A 16 7.57 -14.70 -3.09
C VAL A 16 6.76 -13.76 -3.98
N LEU A 17 6.84 -13.88 -5.30
CA LEU A 17 6.05 -13.06 -6.22
C LEU A 17 4.55 -13.33 -6.09
N GLU A 18 4.14 -14.59 -6.01
CA GLU A 18 2.73 -14.96 -5.81
C GLU A 18 2.16 -14.35 -4.51
N ASN A 19 2.91 -14.46 -3.42
CA ASN A 19 2.52 -13.85 -2.14
C ASN A 19 2.58 -12.32 -2.19
N TYR A 20 3.57 -11.74 -2.88
CA TYR A 20 3.66 -10.30 -3.07
C TYR A 20 2.40 -9.75 -3.77
N TYR A 21 1.97 -10.43 -4.83
CA TYR A 21 0.78 -10.02 -5.58
C TYR A 21 -0.52 -10.17 -4.79
N LYS A 22 -0.56 -11.09 -3.81
CA LYS A 22 -1.71 -11.32 -2.94
C LYS A 22 -1.77 -10.33 -1.78
N ASP A 23 -0.66 -10.16 -1.08
CA ASP A 23 -0.66 -9.53 0.25
C ASP A 23 -0.27 -8.05 0.22
N PHE A 24 0.38 -7.57 -0.86
CA PHE A 24 0.83 -6.20 -0.97
C PHE A 24 -0.04 -5.39 -1.93
N THR A 25 -0.31 -4.16 -1.50
CA THR A 25 -1.05 -3.16 -2.27
C THR A 25 -0.24 -2.71 -3.49
N VAL A 26 -0.91 -2.43 -4.62
CA VAL A 26 -0.28 -1.89 -5.84
C VAL A 26 0.71 -0.77 -5.50
N TYR A 27 1.97 -0.95 -5.90
CA TYR A 27 2.98 0.09 -5.85
C TYR A 27 2.54 1.32 -6.66
N ASN A 28 2.36 2.45 -5.99
CA ASN A 28 2.01 3.72 -6.63
C ASN A 28 3.24 4.65 -6.69
N PRO A 29 4.02 4.64 -7.79
CA PRO A 29 5.24 5.47 -7.91
C PRO A 29 4.94 6.98 -7.78
N ALA A 30 3.71 7.39 -8.11
CA ALA A 30 3.28 8.77 -8.00
C ALA A 30 3.13 9.23 -6.53
N LEU A 31 3.02 8.34 -5.55
CA LEU A 31 3.05 8.72 -4.12
C LEU A 31 4.47 8.96 -3.60
N LEU A 32 5.47 8.19 -4.07
CA LEU A 32 6.86 8.32 -3.62
C LEU A 32 7.55 9.59 -4.12
N THR A 33 7.18 10.05 -5.31
CA THR A 33 7.67 11.33 -5.85
C THR A 33 6.98 12.53 -5.19
N ALA A 34 5.89 12.34 -4.45
CA ALA A 34 5.15 13.44 -3.85
C ALA A 34 6.00 14.18 -2.81
N SER A 35 6.70 13.46 -1.92
CA SER A 35 7.58 14.05 -0.90
C SER A 35 8.76 14.81 -1.54
N LYS A 36 9.42 14.22 -2.53
CA LYS A 36 10.51 14.86 -3.29
C LYS A 36 10.03 16.13 -4.02
N SER A 37 8.85 16.07 -4.64
CA SER A 37 8.27 17.24 -5.32
C SER A 37 7.84 18.35 -4.36
N ARG A 38 7.38 18.00 -3.15
CA ARG A 38 7.02 18.97 -2.09
C ARG A 38 8.26 19.66 -1.54
N ALA A 39 9.30 18.88 -1.22
CA ALA A 39 10.60 19.42 -0.80
C ALA A 39 11.23 20.34 -1.85
N ALA A 40 11.17 19.97 -3.13
CA ALA A 40 11.67 20.81 -4.22
C ALA A 40 10.89 22.12 -4.40
N LYS A 41 9.56 22.11 -4.24
CA LYS A 41 8.73 23.33 -4.27
C LYS A 41 9.05 24.29 -3.13
N HIS A 42 9.31 23.76 -1.93
CA HIS A 42 9.72 24.57 -0.79
C HIS A 42 11.05 25.29 -1.06
N MET A 43 11.99 24.64 -1.75
CA MET A 43 13.25 25.27 -2.18
C MET A 43 13.07 26.29 -3.31
N ALA A 44 12.14 26.06 -4.24
CA ALA A 44 11.90 26.92 -5.40
C ALA A 44 11.07 28.20 -5.10
N GLY A 45 10.38 28.27 -3.96
CA GLY A 45 9.59 29.44 -3.54
C GLY A 45 10.42 30.63 -3.03
N LEU A 46 11.75 30.51 -3.02
CA LEU A 46 12.66 31.53 -2.53
C LEU A 46 12.82 32.67 -3.55
N LYS A 47 12.00 33.72 -3.44
CA LYS A 47 12.30 35.01 -4.08
C LYS A 47 13.17 35.84 -3.15
N VAL A 48 14.46 35.89 -3.45
CA VAL A 48 15.40 36.80 -2.79
C VAL A 48 15.27 38.16 -3.48
N TYR A 49 14.71 39.14 -2.79
CA TYR A 49 14.77 40.52 -3.24
C TYR A 49 16.08 41.11 -2.72
N ASN A 50 16.92 41.60 -3.64
CA ASN A 50 18.16 42.28 -3.28
C ASN A 50 17.75 43.69 -2.81
N VAL A 51 17.83 43.94 -1.49
CA VAL A 51 17.41 45.24 -0.90
C VAL A 51 18.53 46.26 -0.91
N ASP A 52 19.78 45.86 -1.19
CA ASP A 52 20.92 46.78 -1.25
C ASP A 52 21.29 47.12 -2.69
N GLY A 53 21.37 48.43 -2.96
CA GLY A 53 21.79 49.01 -4.24
C GLY A 53 23.20 48.58 -4.67
N PRO A 54 23.67 49.02 -5.85
CA PRO A 54 24.87 48.46 -6.49
C PRO A 54 26.14 48.88 -5.72
N GLY A 55 26.52 48.07 -4.72
CA GLY A 55 27.63 48.35 -3.84
C GLY A 55 28.07 47.10 -3.08
N ASN A 56 28.94 46.33 -3.72
CA ASN A 56 30.05 45.58 -3.10
C ASN A 56 29.73 44.73 -1.85
N ASN A 57 29.45 43.42 -2.01
CA ASN A 57 29.99 42.30 -1.20
C ASN A 57 29.34 40.95 -1.56
N ALA A 58 29.86 40.25 -2.56
CA ALA A 58 29.39 38.92 -2.98
C ALA A 58 29.70 37.78 -1.99
N SER A 59 30.58 38.02 -0.99
CA SER A 59 31.06 37.00 -0.04
C SER A 59 30.17 36.84 1.21
N GLY A 60 29.49 37.90 1.65
CA GLY A 60 28.57 37.88 2.81
C GLY A 60 27.21 37.26 2.49
N GLN A 61 26.73 37.43 1.26
CA GLN A 61 25.46 36.86 0.78
C GLN A 61 25.45 35.33 0.82
N SER A 62 26.58 34.69 0.49
CA SER A 62 26.73 33.23 0.53
C SER A 62 26.64 32.68 1.96
N ARG A 63 27.26 33.34 2.95
CA ARG A 63 27.18 32.90 4.36
C ARG A 63 25.80 33.12 4.98
N ALA A 64 25.15 34.24 4.67
CA ALA A 64 23.78 34.50 5.13
C ALA A 64 22.76 33.51 4.51
N MET A 65 22.92 33.18 3.22
CA MET A 65 22.12 32.14 2.56
C MET A 65 22.39 30.75 3.14
N ILE A 66 23.64 30.38 3.41
CA ILE A 66 24.00 29.10 4.03
C ILE A 66 23.45 29.00 5.47
N ALA A 67 23.52 30.07 6.25
CA ALA A 67 22.99 30.12 7.62
C ALA A 67 21.44 30.11 7.64
N ALA A 68 20.79 30.81 6.71
CA ALA A 68 19.33 30.80 6.57
C ALA A 68 18.82 29.43 6.05
N ALA A 69 19.54 28.81 5.11
CA ALA A 69 19.25 27.47 4.64
C ALA A 69 19.46 26.41 5.74
N ALA A 70 20.52 26.55 6.56
CA ALA A 70 20.77 25.68 7.69
C ALA A 70 19.67 25.77 8.77
N ARG A 71 19.27 26.99 9.17
CA ARG A 71 18.18 27.18 10.15
C ARG A 71 16.81 26.74 9.63
N ARG A 72 16.55 26.81 8.32
CA ARG A 72 15.30 26.31 7.72
C ARG A 72 15.31 24.80 7.47
N ARG A 73 16.47 24.16 7.38
CA ARG A 73 16.59 22.69 7.28
C ARG A 73 16.01 22.01 8.52
N ASP A 74 16.26 22.57 9.70
CA ASP A 74 15.68 22.07 10.97
C ASP A 74 14.16 22.33 11.06
N SER A 75 13.65 23.43 10.48
CA SER A 75 12.21 23.74 10.40
C SER A 75 11.46 22.89 9.36
N SER A 76 12.15 22.47 8.29
CA SER A 76 11.55 21.73 7.16
C SER A 76 11.05 20.34 7.53
N HIS A 77 11.63 19.70 8.56
CA HIS A 77 11.17 18.40 9.04
C HIS A 77 9.76 18.48 9.64
N ASN A 78 9.47 19.54 10.39
CA ASN A 78 8.16 19.75 11.01
C ASN A 78 7.10 20.10 9.95
N GLU A 79 7.49 20.84 8.92
CA GLU A 79 6.61 21.22 7.81
C GLU A 79 6.17 19.99 6.97
N LEU A 80 7.09 19.07 6.67
CA LEU A 80 6.76 17.82 5.98
C LEU A 80 5.74 16.99 6.75
N TYR A 81 5.88 16.91 8.09
CA TYR A 81 4.92 16.23 8.95
C TYR A 81 3.52 16.86 8.86
N TYR A 82 3.42 18.19 8.97
CA TYR A 82 2.12 18.87 8.85
C TYR A 82 1.52 18.74 7.45
N GLU A 83 2.32 18.79 6.38
CA GLU A 83 1.83 18.57 5.02
C GLU A 83 1.31 17.15 4.79
N GLU A 84 1.97 16.15 5.37
CA GLU A 84 1.52 14.75 5.34
C GLU A 84 0.22 14.58 6.13
N ALA A 85 0.15 15.11 7.35
CA ALA A 85 -1.06 15.11 8.16
C ALA A 85 -2.24 15.81 7.45
N ASP A 86 -1.99 16.95 6.81
CA ASP A 86 -2.99 17.66 6.00
C ASP A 86 -3.39 16.86 4.76
N HIS A 87 -2.45 16.15 4.14
CA HIS A 87 -2.75 15.26 3.03
C HIS A 87 -3.64 14.11 3.48
N GLU A 88 -3.31 13.43 4.57
CA GLU A 88 -4.16 12.38 5.15
C GLU A 88 -5.55 12.90 5.49
N ARG A 89 -5.62 14.10 6.12
CA ARG A 89 -6.90 14.74 6.45
C ARG A 89 -7.72 15.01 5.20
N ARG A 90 -7.10 15.47 4.11
CA ARG A 90 -7.76 15.65 2.81
C ARG A 90 -8.25 14.32 2.24
N VAL A 91 -7.43 13.27 2.27
CA VAL A 91 -7.82 11.92 1.81
C VAL A 91 -9.01 11.40 2.61
N LYS A 92 -8.96 11.44 3.95
CA LYS A 92 -10.05 11.02 4.84
C LYS A 92 -11.34 11.80 4.55
N LYS A 93 -11.25 13.13 4.38
CA LYS A 93 -12.39 13.99 4.01
C LYS A 93 -12.98 13.65 2.64
N ARG A 94 -12.15 13.35 1.65
CA ARG A 94 -12.61 12.96 0.30
C ARG A 94 -13.24 11.56 0.32
N ARG A 95 -12.65 10.62 1.07
CA ARG A 95 -13.19 9.27 1.28
C ARG A 95 -14.59 9.33 1.88
N ALA A 96 -14.79 10.07 2.96
CA ALA A 96 -16.11 10.21 3.60
C ALA A 96 -17.15 10.76 2.62
N ARG A 97 -16.81 11.81 1.85
CA ARG A 97 -17.71 12.38 0.82
C ARG A 97 -18.03 11.40 -0.30
N LEU A 98 -17.05 10.60 -0.71
CA LEU A 98 -17.24 9.58 -1.73
C LEU A 98 -18.19 8.47 -1.24
N VAL A 99 -17.99 8.00 0.00
CA VAL A 99 -18.86 6.99 0.61
C VAL A 99 -20.32 7.45 0.60
N VAL A 100 -20.58 8.65 1.12
CA VAL A 100 -21.94 9.21 1.18
C VAL A 100 -22.55 9.35 -0.23
N ALA A 101 -21.81 9.92 -1.19
CA ALA A 101 -22.32 10.11 -2.55
C ALA A 101 -22.65 8.78 -3.26
N VAL A 102 -21.86 7.73 -3.01
CA VAL A 102 -22.14 6.40 -3.58
C VAL A 102 -23.31 5.73 -2.88
N GLU A 103 -23.42 5.84 -1.55
CA GLU A 103 -24.58 5.34 -0.81
C GLU A 103 -25.88 5.98 -1.32
N GLU A 104 -25.91 7.31 -1.46
CA GLU A 104 -27.05 8.04 -2.03
C GLU A 104 -27.38 7.58 -3.45
N ALA A 105 -26.39 7.44 -4.33
CA ALA A 105 -26.61 6.99 -5.69
C ALA A 105 -27.18 5.56 -5.77
N PHE A 106 -26.73 4.64 -4.92
CA PHE A 106 -27.28 3.28 -4.86
C PHE A 106 -28.68 3.24 -4.24
N THR A 107 -29.02 4.17 -3.33
CA THR A 107 -30.43 4.33 -2.90
C THR A 107 -31.31 4.79 -4.06
N HIS A 108 -30.79 5.63 -4.96
CA HIS A 108 -31.50 6.04 -6.17
C HIS A 108 -31.74 4.86 -7.12
N ILE A 109 -30.74 3.99 -7.33
CA ILE A 109 -30.92 2.75 -8.12
C ILE A 109 -32.03 1.88 -7.53
N LYS A 110 -32.03 1.65 -6.22
CA LYS A 110 -33.06 0.82 -5.58
C LYS A 110 -34.47 1.37 -5.74
N ARG A 111 -34.62 2.71 -5.73
CA ARG A 111 -35.90 3.37 -5.99
C ARG A 111 -36.34 3.19 -7.44
N LEU A 112 -35.42 3.43 -8.39
CA LEU A 112 -35.69 3.21 -9.82
C LEU A 112 -36.09 1.76 -10.10
N GLN A 113 -35.39 0.78 -9.52
CA GLN A 113 -35.74 -0.64 -9.67
C GLN A 113 -37.11 -0.97 -9.05
N ALA A 114 -37.50 -0.33 -7.94
CA ALA A 114 -38.82 -0.53 -7.34
C ALA A 114 -39.95 0.11 -8.18
N GLU A 115 -39.69 1.25 -8.83
CA GLU A 115 -40.59 1.89 -9.79
C GLU A 115 -40.74 1.07 -11.08
N GLU A 116 -39.65 0.47 -11.56
CA GLU A 116 -39.67 -0.42 -12.73
C GLU A 116 -40.37 -1.75 -12.49
N GLN A 117 -40.32 -2.30 -11.27
CA GLN A 117 -41.09 -3.50 -10.92
C GLN A 117 -42.61 -3.26 -10.98
N GLN A 118 -43.07 -2.00 -10.94
CA GLN A 118 -44.47 -1.65 -11.11
C GLN A 118 -44.86 -1.47 -12.59
N LYS A 119 -43.88 -1.41 -13.50
CA LYS A 119 -44.09 -1.25 -14.94
C LYS A 119 -44.18 -2.60 -15.67
N ALA A 120 -44.76 -2.58 -16.87
CA ALA A 120 -44.94 -3.78 -17.68
C ALA A 120 -43.58 -4.45 -18.01
N PRO A 121 -43.51 -5.80 -18.09
CA PRO A 121 -42.27 -6.58 -18.19
C PRO A 121 -41.41 -6.39 -19.45
N GLY A 122 -41.74 -5.42 -20.32
CA GLY A 122 -40.95 -5.06 -21.51
C GLY A 122 -40.09 -3.79 -21.34
N GLU A 123 -40.15 -3.11 -20.19
CA GLU A 123 -39.51 -1.81 -19.95
C GLU A 123 -38.41 -1.87 -18.86
N MET A 124 -37.76 -3.02 -18.68
CA MET A 124 -36.64 -3.17 -17.73
C MET A 124 -35.40 -2.44 -18.26
N MET A 125 -34.90 -1.44 -17.54
CA MET A 125 -33.70 -0.68 -17.91
C MET A 125 -32.45 -1.58 -17.95
N ASP A 126 -31.61 -1.36 -18.96
CA ASP A 126 -30.30 -2.01 -19.06
C ASP A 126 -29.43 -1.59 -17.85
N PRO A 127 -28.79 -2.53 -17.12
CA PRO A 127 -27.83 -2.20 -16.07
C PRO A 127 -26.74 -1.19 -16.47
N ARG A 128 -26.44 -1.08 -17.77
CA ARG A 128 -25.55 -0.03 -18.31
C ARG A 128 -26.18 1.35 -18.32
N GLU A 129 -27.44 1.44 -18.67
CA GLU A 129 -28.20 2.68 -18.66
C GLU A 129 -28.41 3.17 -17.22
N ALA A 130 -28.76 2.26 -16.30
CA ALA A 130 -28.88 2.58 -14.87
C ALA A 130 -27.56 3.14 -14.30
N ALA A 131 -26.42 2.52 -14.65
CA ALA A 131 -25.10 3.01 -14.27
C ALA A 131 -24.81 4.41 -14.83
N GLN A 132 -25.16 4.68 -16.08
CA GLN A 132 -24.98 6.00 -16.71
C GLN A 132 -25.86 7.07 -16.07
N ALA A 133 -27.10 6.73 -15.70
CA ALA A 133 -28.04 7.66 -15.08
C ALA A 133 -27.56 8.12 -13.70
N ILE A 134 -27.01 7.22 -12.89
CA ILE A 134 -26.58 7.55 -11.52
C ILE A 134 -25.14 8.05 -11.42
N PHE A 135 -24.27 7.72 -12.37
CA PHE A 135 -22.85 8.09 -12.31
C PHE A 135 -22.59 9.60 -12.09
N PRO A 136 -23.31 10.56 -12.72
CA PRO A 136 -23.10 11.99 -12.51
C PRO A 136 -23.21 12.43 -11.03
N SER A 137 -24.06 11.78 -10.24
CA SER A 137 -24.27 12.10 -8.81
C SER A 137 -23.02 11.81 -7.95
N MET A 138 -22.23 10.79 -8.30
CA MET A 138 -21.03 10.38 -7.57
C MET A 138 -19.71 10.79 -8.26
N ALA A 139 -19.75 11.09 -9.57
CA ALA A 139 -18.57 11.30 -10.41
C ALA A 139 -17.58 12.32 -9.83
N ARG A 140 -18.09 13.46 -9.36
CA ARG A 140 -17.26 14.52 -8.79
C ARG A 140 -16.56 14.08 -7.50
N ALA A 141 -17.24 13.33 -6.64
CA ALA A 141 -16.67 12.83 -5.40
C ALA A 141 -15.56 11.82 -5.70
N LEU A 142 -15.81 10.91 -6.65
CA LEU A 142 -14.87 9.88 -7.08
C LEU A 142 -13.62 10.50 -7.73
N GLN A 143 -13.80 11.37 -8.73
CA GLN A 143 -12.68 12.05 -9.39
C GLN A 143 -11.80 12.84 -8.42
N LYS A 144 -12.41 13.54 -7.44
CA LYS A 144 -11.63 14.27 -6.42
C LYS A 144 -10.85 13.33 -5.51
N TYR A 145 -11.41 12.18 -5.16
CA TYR A 145 -10.70 11.16 -4.39
C TYR A 145 -9.52 10.62 -5.20
N LEU A 146 -9.76 10.13 -6.42
CA LEU A 146 -8.74 9.56 -7.31
C LEU A 146 -7.62 10.54 -7.65
N ARG A 147 -7.92 11.83 -7.80
CA ARG A 147 -6.89 12.88 -7.97
C ARG A 147 -6.04 13.06 -6.72
N THR A 148 -6.67 13.06 -5.55
CA THR A 148 -5.96 13.26 -4.28
C THR A 148 -5.04 12.08 -3.99
N THR A 149 -5.49 10.85 -4.25
CA THR A 149 -4.72 9.61 -4.09
C THR A 149 -3.80 9.30 -5.28
N ARG A 150 -3.79 10.15 -6.31
CA ARG A 150 -3.02 9.98 -7.56
C ARG A 150 -3.31 8.66 -8.28
N GLN A 151 -4.57 8.21 -8.23
CA GLN A 151 -5.05 6.97 -8.86
C GLN A 151 -5.74 7.19 -10.22
N GLN A 152 -5.90 8.44 -10.66
CA GLN A 152 -6.64 8.80 -11.89
C GLN A 152 -6.22 8.03 -13.16
N GLN A 153 -4.95 7.67 -13.28
CA GLN A 153 -4.41 6.96 -14.46
C GLN A 153 -4.87 5.51 -14.54
N TYR A 154 -5.32 4.92 -13.42
CA TYR A 154 -5.73 3.52 -13.36
C TYR A 154 -7.24 3.34 -13.58
N HIS A 155 -8.00 4.43 -13.69
CA HIS A 155 -9.46 4.37 -13.74
C HIS A 155 -9.99 5.29 -14.85
N SER A 156 -10.26 4.71 -16.01
CA SER A 156 -11.01 5.37 -17.07
C SER A 156 -12.50 5.46 -16.72
N MET A 157 -13.19 6.43 -17.32
CA MET A 157 -14.66 6.57 -17.21
C MET A 157 -15.36 5.25 -17.57
N GLU A 158 -14.93 4.63 -18.68
CA GLU A 158 -15.51 3.38 -19.17
C GLU A 158 -15.32 2.23 -18.18
N SER A 159 -14.11 2.07 -17.60
CA SER A 159 -13.84 1.04 -16.61
C SER A 159 -14.69 1.22 -15.35
N ILE A 160 -14.92 2.47 -14.93
CA ILE A 160 -15.77 2.78 -13.78
C ILE A 160 -17.24 2.44 -14.08
N LEU A 161 -17.75 2.83 -15.25
CA LEU A 161 -19.13 2.50 -15.66
C LEU A 161 -19.34 1.00 -15.83
N GLN A 162 -18.37 0.29 -16.42
CA GLN A 162 -18.42 -1.16 -16.56
C GLN A 162 -18.48 -1.86 -15.19
N HIS A 163 -17.68 -1.39 -14.22
CA HIS A 163 -17.73 -1.90 -12.86
C HIS A 163 -19.05 -1.58 -12.16
N LEU A 164 -19.56 -0.36 -12.35
CA LEU A 164 -20.84 0.06 -11.78
C LEU A 164 -21.99 -0.78 -12.31
N SER A 165 -22.06 -1.02 -13.62
CA SER A 165 -23.03 -1.95 -14.22
C SER A 165 -22.90 -3.35 -13.65
N PHE A 166 -21.68 -3.87 -13.53
CA PHE A 166 -21.45 -5.18 -12.91
C PHE A 166 -21.97 -5.24 -11.48
N CYS A 167 -21.78 -4.18 -10.67
CA CYS A 167 -22.33 -4.10 -9.33
C CYS A 167 -23.86 -4.07 -9.32
N ILE A 168 -24.49 -3.35 -10.26
CA ILE A 168 -25.95 -3.28 -10.40
C ILE A 168 -26.53 -4.64 -10.82
N THR A 169 -25.96 -5.28 -11.84
CA THR A 169 -26.40 -6.59 -12.33
C THR A 169 -26.38 -7.66 -11.24
N ASN A 170 -25.41 -7.60 -10.34
CA ASN A 170 -25.23 -8.59 -9.26
C ASN A 170 -25.80 -8.13 -7.91
N ASN A 171 -26.63 -7.07 -7.87
CA ASN A 171 -27.21 -6.51 -6.64
C ASN A 171 -26.18 -6.27 -5.52
N MET A 172 -24.99 -5.81 -5.88
CA MET A 172 -23.91 -5.57 -4.93
C MET A 172 -24.17 -4.32 -4.09
N THR A 173 -23.54 -4.27 -2.92
CA THR A 173 -23.65 -3.11 -2.02
C THR A 173 -22.78 -1.94 -2.51
N PRO A 174 -23.08 -0.69 -2.07
CA PRO A 174 -22.23 0.47 -2.32
C PRO A 174 -20.77 0.25 -1.91
N LYS A 175 -20.58 -0.49 -0.80
CA LYS A 175 -19.25 -0.84 -0.28
C LYS A 175 -18.48 -1.70 -1.27
N ALA A 176 -19.11 -2.70 -1.89
CA ALA A 176 -18.46 -3.57 -2.87
C ALA A 176 -17.95 -2.80 -4.10
N PHE A 177 -18.71 -1.80 -4.58
CA PHE A 177 -18.22 -0.90 -5.63
C PHE A 177 -17.03 -0.05 -5.16
N LEU A 178 -17.10 0.47 -3.93
CA LEU A 178 -16.06 1.31 -3.36
C LEU A 178 -14.76 0.57 -3.06
N GLU A 179 -14.82 -0.73 -2.75
CA GLU A 179 -13.63 -1.55 -2.46
C GLU A 179 -12.57 -1.43 -3.56
N ARG A 180 -12.98 -1.37 -4.83
CA ARG A 180 -12.07 -1.24 -5.98
C ARG A 180 -11.24 0.05 -5.98
N TYR A 181 -11.70 1.11 -5.32
CA TYR A 181 -11.05 2.42 -5.29
C TYR A 181 -10.44 2.74 -3.93
N LEU A 182 -11.09 2.30 -2.85
CA LEU A 182 -10.66 2.58 -1.48
C LEU A 182 -9.56 1.63 -1.00
N SER A 183 -9.62 0.37 -1.41
CA SER A 183 -8.53 -0.57 -1.21
C SER A 183 -7.62 -0.54 -2.45
N PRO A 184 -6.34 -0.19 -2.31
CA PRO A 184 -5.39 -0.49 -3.36
C PRO A 184 -5.27 -2.01 -3.42
N GLY A 185 -6.02 -2.63 -4.34
CA GLY A 185 -6.12 -4.08 -4.48
C GLY A 185 -4.78 -4.77 -4.80
N PRO A 186 -4.82 -6.07 -5.14
CA PRO A 186 -3.60 -6.82 -5.47
C PRO A 186 -2.80 -6.15 -6.58
N THR A 187 -1.47 -6.26 -6.52
CA THR A 187 -0.54 -5.56 -7.45
C THR A 187 -0.77 -5.95 -8.94
N LEU A 188 -1.47 -7.06 -9.20
CA LEU A 188 -1.97 -7.44 -10.51
C LEU A 188 -3.22 -6.64 -10.90
N GLN A 189 -3.03 -5.43 -11.41
CA GLN A 189 -4.05 -4.79 -12.26
C GLN A 189 -3.83 -5.24 -13.70
N TYR A 190 -4.88 -5.76 -14.34
CA TYR A 190 -4.88 -6.12 -15.76
C TYR A 190 -4.93 -4.85 -16.61
N ASP A 191 -3.82 -4.12 -16.63
CA ASP A 191 -3.63 -2.98 -17.52
C ASP A 191 -2.95 -3.50 -18.81
N ARG A 192 -3.57 -3.23 -19.95
CA ARG A 192 -3.21 -3.81 -21.26
C ARG A 192 -1.80 -3.40 -21.69
N ASP A 193 -1.35 -2.24 -21.23
CA ASP A 193 -0.09 -1.61 -21.65
C ASP A 193 1.05 -1.79 -20.64
N ARG A 194 0.79 -2.46 -19.51
CA ARG A 194 1.78 -2.68 -18.43
C ARG A 194 2.40 -4.07 -18.42
N TRP A 195 2.41 -4.78 -19.53
CA TRP A 195 2.98 -6.13 -19.59
C TRP A 195 4.45 -6.20 -19.16
N PHE A 196 5.26 -5.17 -19.44
CA PHE A 196 6.65 -5.07 -18.96
C PHE A 196 6.77 -4.92 -17.43
N SER A 197 5.78 -4.33 -16.75
CA SER A 197 5.76 -4.28 -15.28
C SER A 197 5.44 -5.63 -14.62
N LYS A 198 5.19 -6.67 -15.43
CA LYS A 198 5.04 -8.06 -15.00
C LYS A 198 6.31 -8.88 -15.19
N GLN A 199 7.35 -8.33 -15.84
CA GLN A 199 8.62 -9.01 -16.02
C GLN A 199 9.51 -8.77 -14.80
N TRP A 200 9.89 -9.86 -14.14
CA TRP A 200 10.80 -9.83 -13.01
C TRP A 200 12.14 -10.45 -13.38
N THR A 201 13.23 -9.78 -13.02
CA THR A 201 14.59 -10.30 -13.15
C THR A 201 15.07 -10.76 -11.78
N LEU A 202 15.33 -12.06 -11.64
CA LEU A 202 15.97 -12.63 -10.45
C LEU A 202 17.47 -12.38 -10.51
N VAL A 203 17.98 -11.70 -9.48
CA VAL A 203 19.40 -11.41 -9.27
C VAL A 203 19.82 -12.06 -7.96
N SER A 204 20.77 -13.00 -8.02
CA SER A 204 21.37 -13.67 -6.87
C SER A 204 22.87 -13.80 -7.08
N GLU A 205 23.64 -13.76 -5.99
CA GLU A 205 25.08 -14.05 -6.01
C GLU A 205 25.33 -15.56 -6.15
N GLU A 206 24.42 -16.38 -5.63
CA GLU A 206 24.46 -17.83 -5.78
C GLU A 206 23.79 -18.30 -7.07
N ALA A 207 24.15 -19.51 -7.52
CA ALA A 207 23.46 -20.15 -8.63
C ALA A 207 21.96 -20.26 -8.30
N VAL A 208 21.11 -19.71 -9.15
CA VAL A 208 19.66 -19.65 -8.88
C VAL A 208 18.99 -21.04 -8.76
N THR A 209 19.66 -22.08 -9.24
CA THR A 209 19.28 -23.49 -9.08
C THR A 209 19.70 -24.09 -7.74
N SER A 210 20.54 -23.41 -6.95
CA SER A 210 20.95 -23.85 -5.61
C SER A 210 19.76 -23.87 -4.66
N GLY A 211 19.82 -24.75 -3.66
CA GLY A 211 18.82 -24.82 -2.59
C GLY A 211 18.90 -23.60 -1.68
N LEU A 212 17.75 -23.22 -1.12
CA LEU A 212 17.68 -22.15 -0.10
C LEU A 212 18.50 -22.51 1.15
N GLN A 213 19.43 -21.62 1.51
CA GLN A 213 20.21 -21.68 2.75
C GLN A 213 19.86 -20.49 3.66
N ASP A 214 20.21 -20.62 4.94
CA ASP A 214 20.05 -19.52 5.88
C ASP A 214 20.96 -18.35 5.50
N GLY A 215 20.43 -17.14 5.56
CA GLY A 215 21.19 -15.91 5.28
C GLY A 215 21.30 -15.54 3.80
N ILE A 216 20.80 -16.37 2.87
CA ILE A 216 20.78 -16.00 1.44
C ILE A 216 19.97 -14.71 1.26
N VAL A 217 20.53 -13.81 0.45
CA VAL A 217 19.85 -12.62 -0.03
C VAL A 217 19.79 -12.68 -1.55
N PHE A 218 18.58 -12.51 -2.09
CA PHE A 218 18.39 -12.35 -3.53
C PHE A 218 17.40 -11.22 -3.81
N VAL A 219 17.47 -10.68 -5.02
CA VAL A 219 16.69 -9.51 -5.43
C VAL A 219 15.83 -9.87 -6.63
N LEU A 220 14.56 -9.49 -6.56
CA LEU A 220 13.65 -9.53 -7.69
C LEU A 220 13.50 -8.10 -8.20
N LYS A 221 14.00 -7.82 -9.40
CA LYS A 221 13.93 -6.49 -10.01
C LYS A 221 12.77 -6.39 -10.98
N CYS A 222 11.98 -5.33 -10.85
CA CYS A 222 10.98 -4.89 -11.81
C CYS A 222 11.41 -3.50 -12.35
N LEU A 223 10.71 -2.96 -13.35
CA LEU A 223 11.03 -1.68 -13.99
C LEU A 223 11.15 -0.52 -12.98
N ASP A 224 10.20 -0.42 -12.04
CA ASP A 224 10.05 0.76 -11.18
C ASP A 224 10.55 0.55 -9.74
N PHE A 225 10.77 -0.70 -9.32
CA PHE A 225 11.15 -1.06 -7.96
C PHE A 225 11.77 -2.46 -7.88
N SER A 226 12.28 -2.84 -6.71
CA SER A 226 12.86 -4.17 -6.48
C SER A 226 12.43 -4.72 -5.14
N LEU A 227 12.26 -6.04 -5.05
CA LEU A 227 12.03 -6.77 -3.81
C LEU A 227 13.34 -7.40 -3.35
N VAL A 228 13.76 -7.09 -2.14
CA VAL A 228 14.92 -7.71 -1.50
C VAL A 228 14.40 -8.83 -0.60
N VAL A 229 14.80 -10.06 -0.88
CA VAL A 229 14.39 -11.24 -0.14
C VAL A 229 15.54 -11.69 0.73
N ASN A 230 15.29 -11.79 2.04
CA ASN A 230 16.22 -12.34 3.02
C ASN A 230 15.67 -13.68 3.53
N VAL A 231 16.43 -14.74 3.33
CA VAL A 231 16.05 -16.10 3.72
C VAL A 231 16.54 -16.34 5.14
N LYS A 232 15.60 -16.66 6.04
CA LYS A 232 15.89 -17.02 7.42
C LYS A 232 15.35 -18.40 7.73
N LYS A 233 16.22 -19.25 8.26
CA LYS A 233 15.84 -20.58 8.74
C LYS A 233 15.03 -20.43 10.03
N ILE A 234 13.83 -20.97 10.02
CA ILE A 234 13.01 -21.10 11.22
C ILE A 234 13.58 -22.26 12.05
N PRO A 235 13.91 -22.07 13.34
CA PRO A 235 14.44 -23.15 14.17
C PRO A 235 13.39 -24.25 14.33
N PHE A 236 13.81 -25.52 14.16
CA PHE A 236 12.96 -26.66 14.47
C PHE A 236 12.99 -26.91 15.97
N ILE A 237 11.87 -26.62 16.65
CA ILE A 237 11.72 -26.87 18.08
C ILE A 237 11.12 -28.27 18.24
N LYS A 238 11.89 -29.20 18.80
CA LYS A 238 11.39 -30.52 19.21
C LYS A 238 11.14 -30.48 20.70
N LEU A 239 9.88 -30.53 21.10
CA LEU A 239 9.50 -30.70 22.49
C LEU A 239 9.30 -32.20 22.74
N SER A 240 10.00 -32.74 23.74
CA SER A 240 9.81 -34.10 24.23
C SER A 240 9.50 -34.05 25.71
N GLU A 241 8.49 -34.81 26.11
CA GLU A 241 8.14 -35.01 27.51
C GLU A 241 8.74 -36.34 27.97
N GLU A 242 9.47 -36.31 29.08
CA GLU A 242 10.02 -37.49 29.73
C GLU A 242 9.41 -37.58 31.12
N PHE A 243 8.72 -38.69 31.41
CA PHE A 243 8.22 -38.96 32.75
C PHE A 243 9.38 -39.41 33.63
N ILE A 244 9.79 -38.55 34.56
CA ILE A 244 10.80 -38.90 35.55
C ILE A 244 10.09 -39.48 36.78
N ASP A 245 10.35 -40.76 37.09
CA ASP A 245 9.78 -41.42 38.26
C ASP A 245 10.14 -40.62 39.53
N PRO A 246 9.16 -40.18 40.34
CA PRO A 246 9.41 -39.50 41.62
C PRO A 246 10.35 -40.26 42.57
N LYS A 247 10.51 -41.58 42.40
CA LYS A 247 11.45 -42.40 43.18
C LYS A 247 12.91 -42.24 42.77
N SER A 248 13.19 -41.75 41.55
CA SER A 248 14.55 -41.55 41.03
C SER A 248 15.27 -40.32 41.60
N HIS A 249 14.54 -39.42 42.26
CA HIS A 249 15.06 -38.20 42.88
C HIS A 249 14.92 -38.17 44.41
N LYS A 250 15.05 -39.34 45.06
CA LYS A 250 15.06 -39.38 46.52
C LYS A 250 16.43 -38.93 47.03
N PHE A 251 16.46 -37.78 47.71
CA PHE A 251 17.60 -37.40 48.54
C PHE A 251 17.74 -38.41 49.68
N VAL A 252 18.81 -39.20 49.65
CA VAL A 252 19.14 -40.09 50.77
C VAL A 252 19.84 -39.26 51.83
N LEU A 253 19.11 -38.93 52.90
CA LEU A 253 19.67 -38.26 54.07
C LEU A 253 20.45 -39.32 54.88
N ARG A 254 21.77 -39.41 54.65
CA ARG A 254 22.65 -40.23 55.48
C ARG A 254 22.89 -39.50 56.80
N LEU A 255 22.13 -39.85 57.84
CA LEU A 255 22.54 -39.50 59.20
C LEU A 255 23.77 -40.33 59.54
N GLN A 256 24.95 -39.70 59.55
CA GLN A 256 26.08 -40.24 60.31
C GLN A 256 25.74 -40.04 61.78
N SER A 257 25.46 -41.14 62.48
CA SER A 257 25.29 -41.17 63.93
C SER A 257 26.65 -41.02 64.59
N GLU A 258 27.26 -39.85 64.45
CA GLU A 258 28.38 -39.43 65.29
C GLU A 258 27.84 -38.55 66.41
N THR A 259 27.16 -39.19 67.37
CA THR A 259 27.17 -38.71 68.74
C THR A 259 27.43 -39.91 69.66
N SER A 260 28.66 -40.01 70.16
CA SER A 260 28.88 -40.70 71.43
C SER A 260 28.39 -39.77 72.55
N VAL A 261 27.66 -40.37 73.49
CA VAL A 261 27.23 -39.84 74.80
C VAL A 261 28.32 -39.03 75.50
#